data_AF-A0A2N0LR71-F1
#
_entry.id   AF-A0A2N0LR71-F1
#
_cell.length_a   1.000
_cell.length_b   1.000
_cell.length_c   1.000
_cell.angle_alpha   90.00
_cell.angle_beta   90.00
_cell.angle_gamma   90.00
#
_symmetry.space_group_name_H-M   'P 1'
#
loop_
_entity.id
_entity.type
_entity.pdbx_description
1 polymer ?
#
loop_
_entity_poly.entity_id
_entity_poly.type
_entity_poly.pdbx_seq_one_letter_code
_entity_poly.pdbx_strand_id
1 'polypeptide(L)'
;MEKVITTAMLVIASLVAAIALINAVLPATGKSAGALAAANSEAAKRIKTDIDIIYATGDTSGTITVWVKNVGTQIIRSVKDSDIIIEKPSGAARLSYVDGCSSECWDFTLEDSASAWSSRVTVKFTITTAVPTGNFSVSVAAPNGILALKDFSV
;
A
#
# COMPACT_ATOMS: atom_id res chain seq x y z
N MET A 1 -65.51 -17.52 17.31
CA MET A 1 -64.21 -18.05 17.78
C MET A 1 -63.19 -18.18 16.65
N GLU A 2 -63.54 -18.74 15.49
CA GLU A 2 -62.59 -18.91 14.36
C GLU A 2 -61.87 -17.62 13.91
N LYS A 3 -62.59 -16.51 13.77
CA LYS A 3 -61.99 -15.22 13.37
C LYS A 3 -60.86 -14.77 14.31
N VAL A 4 -60.99 -15.04 15.61
CA VAL A 4 -59.97 -14.69 16.63
C VAL A 4 -58.73 -15.56 16.48
N ILE A 5 -58.90 -16.85 16.17
CA ILE A 5 -57.79 -17.80 15.98
C ILE A 5 -57.00 -17.44 14.71
N THR A 6 -57.70 -17.15 13.60
CA THR A 6 -57.03 -16.74 12.35
C THR A 6 -56.27 -15.43 12.52
N THR A 7 -56.84 -14.44 13.21
CA THR A 7 -56.14 -13.19 13.52
C THR A 7 -54.90 -13.44 14.40
N ALA A 8 -55.00 -14.30 15.42
CA ALA A 8 -53.86 -14.62 16.27
C ALA A 8 -52.72 -15.31 15.49
N MET A 9 -53.04 -16.26 14.60
CA MET A 9 -52.04 -16.93 13.76
C MET A 9 -51.35 -15.97 12.80
N LEU A 10 -52.09 -15.04 12.18
CA LEU A 10 -51.51 -14.03 11.29
C LEU A 10 -50.57 -13.06 12.02
N VAL A 11 -50.89 -12.70 13.27
CA VAL A 11 -50.02 -11.86 14.10
C VAL A 11 -48.72 -12.58 14.48
N ILE A 12 -48.78 -13.88 14.79
CA ILE A 12 -47.57 -14.66 15.08
C ILE A 12 -46.70 -14.78 13.83
N ALA A 13 -47.31 -15.06 12.67
CA ALA A 13 -46.59 -15.14 11.40
C ALA A 13 -45.90 -13.82 11.03
N SER A 14 -46.56 -12.67 11.25
CA SER A 14 -45.96 -11.37 10.98
C SER A 14 -44.80 -11.03 11.93
N LEU A 15 -44.91 -11.41 13.21
CA LEU A 15 -43.82 -11.26 14.19
C LEU A 15 -42.60 -12.09 13.82
N VAL A 16 -42.79 -13.37 13.45
CA VAL A 16 -41.68 -14.24 13.02
C VAL A 16 -41.02 -13.71 11.75
N ALA A 17 -41.81 -13.24 10.78
CA ALA A 17 -41.30 -12.61 9.57
C ALA A 17 -40.50 -11.33 9.86
N ALA A 18 -40.97 -10.49 10.80
CA ALA A 18 -40.26 -9.28 11.21
C ALA A 18 -38.91 -9.60 11.87
N ILE A 19 -38.87 -10.61 12.75
CA ILE A 19 -37.62 -11.04 13.40
C ILE A 19 -36.64 -11.60 12.36
N ALA A 20 -37.12 -12.40 11.40
CA ALA A 20 -36.30 -12.92 10.31
C ALA A 20 -35.71 -11.79 9.45
N LEU A 21 -36.51 -10.76 9.14
CA LEU A 21 -36.05 -9.59 8.40
C LEU A 21 -34.98 -8.81 9.19
N ILE A 22 -35.18 -8.57 10.48
CA ILE A 22 -34.21 -7.88 11.34
C ILE A 22 -32.87 -8.64 11.35
N ASN A 23 -32.92 -9.96 11.52
CA ASN A 23 -31.74 -10.81 11.54
C ASN A 23 -31.01 -10.86 10.18
N ALA A 24 -31.71 -10.63 9.07
CA ALA A 24 -31.10 -10.54 7.75
C ALA A 24 -30.50 -9.15 7.47
N VAL A 25 -31.21 -8.08 7.86
CA VAL A 25 -30.88 -6.69 7.50
C VAL A 25 -29.76 -6.12 8.39
N LEU A 26 -29.80 -6.34 9.71
CA LEU A 26 -28.82 -5.73 10.61
C LEU A 26 -27.36 -6.13 10.28
N PRO A 27 -27.03 -7.41 10.02
CA PRO A 27 -25.68 -7.79 9.63
C PRO A 27 -25.27 -7.20 8.28
N ALA A 28 -26.20 -7.13 7.32
CA ALA A 28 -25.93 -6.57 6.00
C ALA A 28 -25.60 -5.07 6.08
N THR A 29 -26.40 -4.30 6.82
CA THR A 29 -26.14 -2.87 7.05
C THR A 29 -24.84 -2.63 7.80
N GLY A 30 -24.54 -3.43 8.84
CA GLY A 30 -23.30 -3.33 9.60
C GLY A 30 -22.06 -3.61 8.74
N LYS A 31 -22.10 -4.65 7.89
CA LYS A 31 -21.02 -4.95 6.94
C LYS A 31 -20.79 -3.82 5.94
N SER A 32 -21.86 -3.25 5.39
CA SER A 32 -21.78 -2.12 4.46
C SER A 32 -21.20 -0.86 5.10
N ALA A 33 -21.63 -0.52 6.31
CA ALA A 33 -21.09 0.62 7.05
C ALA A 33 -19.59 0.42 7.37
N GLY A 34 -19.21 -0.80 7.79
CA GLY A 34 -17.81 -1.15 8.04
C GLY A 34 -16.94 -1.07 6.78
N ALA A 35 -17.43 -1.58 5.65
CA ALA A 35 -16.72 -1.51 4.36
C ALA A 35 -16.52 -0.06 3.90
N LEU A 36 -17.54 0.79 4.03
CA LEU A 36 -17.44 2.20 3.68
C LEU A 36 -16.45 2.94 4.60
N ALA A 37 -16.47 2.67 5.90
CA ALA A 37 -15.51 3.24 6.85
C ALA A 37 -14.08 2.82 6.53
N ALA A 38 -13.85 1.54 6.18
CA ALA A 38 -12.56 1.03 5.76
C ALA A 38 -12.08 1.70 4.46
N ALA A 39 -12.94 1.80 3.44
CA ALA A 39 -12.61 2.46 2.18
C ALA A 39 -12.23 3.93 2.38
N ASN A 40 -12.97 4.66 3.22
CA ASN A 40 -12.64 6.05 3.57
C ASN A 40 -11.30 6.16 4.31
N SER A 41 -11.00 5.22 5.21
CA SER A 41 -9.73 5.18 5.93
C SER A 41 -8.55 4.95 4.98
N GLU A 42 -8.66 3.99 4.06
CA GLU A 42 -7.61 3.71 3.07
C GLU A 42 -7.44 4.87 2.07
N ALA A 43 -8.54 5.48 1.62
CA ALA A 43 -8.49 6.68 0.80
C ALA A 43 -7.78 7.84 1.52
N ALA A 44 -8.11 8.07 2.80
CA ALA A 44 -7.46 9.10 3.60
C ALA A 44 -5.96 8.82 3.80
N LYS A 45 -5.56 7.54 3.96
CA LYS A 45 -4.14 7.16 4.01
C LYS A 45 -3.43 7.46 2.70
N ARG A 46 -4.03 7.11 1.54
CA ARG A 46 -3.45 7.40 0.22
C ARG A 46 -3.29 8.91 -0.01
N ILE A 47 -4.26 9.72 0.39
CA ILE A 47 -4.17 11.19 0.29
C ILE A 47 -3.05 11.75 1.19
N LYS A 48 -2.83 11.15 2.36
CA LYS A 48 -1.81 11.59 3.32
C LYS A 48 -0.41 11.07 3.03
N THR A 49 -0.28 10.05 2.19
CA THR A 49 1.01 9.51 1.77
C THR A 49 1.50 10.26 0.56
N ASP A 50 2.72 10.74 0.65
CA ASP A 50 3.42 11.32 -0.47
C ASP A 50 4.93 11.05 -0.29
N ILE A 51 5.59 10.65 -1.37
CA ILE A 51 7.00 10.27 -1.38
C ILE A 51 7.68 10.96 -2.54
N ASP A 52 8.93 11.38 -2.34
CA ASP A 52 9.72 12.03 -3.39
C ASP A 52 11.13 11.48 -3.44
N ILE A 53 11.65 11.27 -4.65
CA ILE A 53 13.02 10.80 -4.86
C ILE A 53 13.94 12.01 -4.90
N ILE A 54 14.62 12.26 -3.78
CA ILE A 54 15.51 13.41 -3.65
C ILE A 54 16.80 13.22 -4.46
N TYR A 55 17.31 11.99 -4.55
CA TYR A 55 18.53 11.69 -5.27
C TYR A 55 18.58 10.22 -5.73
N ALA A 56 19.15 9.96 -6.90
CA ALA A 56 19.38 8.63 -7.43
C ALA A 56 20.70 8.61 -8.20
N THR A 57 21.49 7.55 -8.01
CA THR A 57 22.77 7.34 -8.68
C THR A 57 23.04 5.85 -8.78
N GLY A 58 23.78 5.42 -9.80
CA GLY A 58 24.31 4.06 -9.83
C GLY A 58 25.79 4.04 -10.09
N ASP A 59 26.41 2.92 -9.73
CA ASP A 59 27.82 2.65 -9.97
C ASP A 59 28.02 1.57 -11.03
N THR A 60 29.24 1.52 -11.58
CA THR A 60 29.64 0.51 -12.57
C THR A 60 29.81 -0.88 -11.97
N SER A 61 29.74 -1.02 -10.64
CA SER A 61 29.72 -2.33 -9.95
C SER A 61 28.34 -2.96 -9.88
N GLY A 62 27.29 -2.29 -10.37
CA GLY A 62 25.93 -2.82 -10.39
C GLY A 62 25.11 -2.52 -9.13
N THR A 63 25.46 -1.46 -8.41
CA THR A 63 24.67 -0.95 -7.29
C THR A 63 24.04 0.38 -7.65
N ILE A 64 22.72 0.47 -7.54
CA ILE A 64 21.97 1.72 -7.65
C ILE A 64 21.53 2.13 -6.25
N THR A 65 21.83 3.37 -5.89
CA THR A 65 21.41 3.96 -4.63
C THR A 65 20.37 5.04 -4.88
N VAL A 66 19.24 4.94 -4.20
CA VAL A 66 18.11 5.86 -4.34
C VAL A 66 17.71 6.36 -2.95
N TRP A 67 17.73 7.67 -2.77
CA TRP A 67 17.23 8.32 -1.55
C TRP A 67 15.83 8.84 -1.78
N VAL A 68 14.90 8.38 -0.96
CA VAL A 68 13.49 8.72 -1.05
C VAL A 68 13.02 9.28 0.27
N LYS A 69 12.43 10.47 0.22
CA LYS A 69 11.93 11.17 1.40
C LYS A 69 10.42 11.03 1.48
N ASN A 70 9.91 10.81 2.70
CA ASN A 70 8.48 10.94 2.95
C ASN A 70 8.15 12.43 3.14
N VAL A 71 7.51 12.99 2.12
CA VAL A 71 7.03 14.38 2.08
C VAL A 71 5.56 14.50 2.51
N GLY A 72 4.88 13.36 2.66
CA GLY A 72 3.53 13.28 3.20
C GLY A 72 3.47 13.34 4.73
N THR A 73 2.27 13.10 5.26
CA THR A 73 1.99 13.09 6.71
C THR A 73 1.72 11.67 7.24
N GLN A 74 1.46 10.70 6.36
CA GLN A 74 1.26 9.31 6.72
C GLN A 74 2.60 8.62 7.00
N ILE A 75 2.73 8.00 8.17
CA ILE A 75 3.89 7.17 8.52
C ILE A 75 3.78 5.83 7.80
N ILE A 76 4.84 5.44 7.08
CA ILE A 76 4.96 4.14 6.43
C ILE A 76 5.84 3.23 7.31
N ARG A 77 5.26 2.16 7.86
CA ARG A 77 5.96 1.23 8.75
C ARG A 77 6.64 0.09 8.00
N SER A 78 5.95 -0.49 7.02
CA SER A 78 6.48 -1.60 6.22
C SER A 78 7.14 -1.09 4.94
N VAL A 79 8.35 -0.55 5.05
CA VAL A 79 9.11 -0.11 3.86
C VAL A 79 9.40 -1.30 2.93
N LYS A 80 9.60 -2.50 3.49
CA LYS A 80 9.77 -3.76 2.76
C LYS A 80 8.62 -4.16 1.82
N ASP A 81 7.41 -3.63 2.06
CA ASP A 81 6.23 -3.91 1.23
C ASP A 81 6.12 -2.90 0.05
N SER A 82 7.13 -2.05 -0.13
CA SER A 82 7.24 -1.13 -1.27
C SER A 82 7.62 -1.90 -2.54
N ASP A 83 7.35 -1.31 -3.70
CA ASP A 83 7.79 -1.86 -4.97
C ASP A 83 8.86 -0.96 -5.59
N ILE A 84 9.94 -1.57 -6.09
CA ILE A 84 10.97 -0.86 -6.85
C ILE A 84 11.00 -1.44 -8.25
N ILE A 85 10.86 -0.55 -9.23
CA ILE A 85 10.90 -0.87 -10.64
C ILE A 85 12.02 -0.04 -11.26
N ILE A 86 12.93 -0.70 -11.97
CA ILE A 86 13.95 -0.05 -12.78
C ILE A 86 13.59 -0.23 -14.25
N GLU A 87 13.61 0.87 -14.98
CA GLU A 87 13.52 0.89 -16.43
C GLU A 87 14.92 0.94 -17.01
N LYS A 88 15.28 -0.13 -17.73
CA LYS A 88 16.51 -0.27 -18.50
C LYS A 88 16.20 -0.03 -19.98
N PRO A 89 17.19 0.28 -20.83
CA PRO A 89 16.98 0.38 -22.28
C PRO A 89 16.34 -0.88 -22.91
N SER A 90 16.52 -2.06 -22.28
CA SER A 90 15.95 -3.34 -22.72
C SER A 90 14.54 -3.62 -22.17
N GLY A 91 14.02 -2.81 -21.25
CA GLY A 91 12.71 -2.97 -20.62
C GLY A 91 12.71 -2.68 -19.12
N ALA A 92 11.54 -2.82 -18.49
CA ALA A 92 11.36 -2.61 -17.05
C ALA A 92 11.43 -3.91 -16.25
N ALA A 93 12.07 -3.86 -15.08
CA ALA A 93 12.16 -4.97 -14.15
C ALA A 93 11.72 -4.53 -12.75
N ARG A 94 10.77 -5.28 -12.16
CA ARG A 94 10.45 -5.17 -10.73
C ARG A 94 11.41 -6.05 -9.94
N LEU A 95 12.05 -5.47 -8.93
CA LEU A 95 12.97 -6.18 -8.07
C LEU A 95 12.30 -6.51 -6.73
N SER A 96 12.65 -7.65 -6.16
CA SER A 96 12.10 -8.10 -4.88
C SER A 96 12.96 -7.61 -3.72
N TYR A 97 12.30 -7.33 -2.59
CA TYR A 97 12.99 -7.04 -1.34
C TYR A 97 13.72 -8.29 -0.83
N VAL A 98 15.00 -8.14 -0.50
CA VAL A 98 15.80 -9.16 0.19
C VAL A 98 16.73 -8.45 1.18
N ASP A 99 16.62 -8.81 2.45
CA ASP A 99 17.54 -8.34 3.51
C ASP A 99 18.97 -8.79 3.20
N GLY A 100 19.92 -7.85 3.11
CA GLY A 100 21.29 -8.15 2.68
C GLY A 100 21.39 -8.54 1.20
N CYS A 101 20.60 -7.89 0.34
CA CYS A 101 20.55 -8.16 -1.09
C CYS A 101 21.94 -8.24 -1.77
N SER A 102 22.16 -9.32 -2.54
CA SER A 102 23.43 -9.60 -3.22
C SER A 102 23.36 -9.66 -4.75
N SER A 103 22.19 -9.92 -5.35
CA SER A 103 22.01 -9.97 -6.81
C SER A 103 20.54 -9.91 -7.21
N GLU A 104 20.20 -9.05 -8.18
CA GLU A 104 18.86 -8.84 -8.74
C GLU A 104 17.76 -8.65 -7.67
N CYS A 105 18.05 -7.84 -6.66
CA CYS A 105 17.15 -7.52 -5.56
C CYS A 105 17.38 -6.10 -5.05
N TRP A 106 16.64 -5.70 -4.02
CA TRP A 106 16.91 -4.48 -3.29
C TRP A 106 16.78 -4.67 -1.79
N ASP A 107 17.49 -3.82 -1.06
CA ASP A 107 17.41 -3.65 0.38
C ASP A 107 17.25 -2.17 0.71
N PHE A 108 16.99 -1.83 1.97
CA PHE A 108 16.83 -0.45 2.39
C PHE A 108 17.45 -0.19 3.76
N THR A 109 17.77 1.07 4.00
CA THR A 109 18.14 1.55 5.33
C THR A 109 17.38 2.83 5.61
N LEU A 110 16.81 2.92 6.81
CA LEU A 110 16.22 4.16 7.31
C LEU A 110 17.33 5.06 7.82
N GLU A 111 17.43 6.27 7.28
CA GLU A 111 18.38 7.27 7.76
C GLU A 111 18.01 7.72 9.19
N ASP A 112 18.96 8.34 9.87
CA ASP A 112 18.81 8.87 11.24
C ASP A 112 18.45 7.80 12.30
N SER A 113 18.69 6.51 12.02
CA SER A 113 18.29 5.39 12.89
C SER A 113 16.78 5.37 13.20
N ALA A 114 15.95 5.87 12.27
CA ALA A 114 14.51 5.86 12.43
C ALA A 114 13.95 4.43 12.42
N SER A 115 12.91 4.18 13.20
CA SER A 115 12.21 2.88 13.26
C SER A 115 11.07 2.75 12.24
N ALA A 116 10.71 3.85 11.57
CA ALA A 116 9.69 3.90 10.54
C ALA A 116 9.97 5.07 9.57
N TRP A 117 9.42 4.96 8.37
CA TRP A 117 9.50 6.02 7.37
C TRP A 117 8.43 7.09 7.65
N SER A 118 8.68 7.89 8.68
CA SER A 118 7.81 9.00 9.08
C SER A 118 8.03 10.22 8.19
N SER A 119 7.14 11.21 8.30
CA SER A 119 7.34 12.51 7.67
C SER A 119 8.72 13.05 8.06
N ARG A 120 9.49 13.51 7.06
CA ARG A 120 10.89 14.00 7.16
C ARG A 120 12.00 12.93 7.16
N VAL A 121 11.69 11.65 7.37
CA VAL A 121 12.70 10.58 7.29
C VAL A 121 12.99 10.26 5.83
N THR A 122 14.27 10.02 5.55
CA THR A 122 14.74 9.55 4.24
C THR A 122 15.04 8.07 4.34
N VAL A 123 14.63 7.31 3.33
CA VAL A 123 15.03 5.92 3.14
C VAL A 123 16.07 5.90 2.04
N LYS A 124 17.17 5.20 2.30
CA LYS A 124 18.16 4.83 1.30
C LYS A 124 17.82 3.42 0.80
N PHE A 125 17.32 3.32 -0.41
CA PHE A 125 17.18 2.05 -1.11
C PHE A 125 18.49 1.71 -1.82
N THR A 126 18.96 0.49 -1.61
CA THR A 126 20.16 -0.06 -2.24
C THR A 126 19.72 -1.20 -3.13
N ILE A 127 19.90 -1.02 -4.43
CA ILE A 127 19.43 -1.95 -5.45
C ILE A 127 20.64 -2.59 -6.09
N THR A 128 20.73 -3.91 -6.04
CA THR A 128 21.85 -4.66 -6.60
C THR A 128 21.36 -5.37 -7.86
N THR A 129 21.79 -4.90 -9.03
CA THR A 129 21.38 -5.46 -10.33
C THR A 129 22.46 -5.18 -11.37
N ALA A 130 22.60 -6.05 -12.37
CA ALA A 130 23.51 -5.75 -13.48
C ALA A 130 22.96 -4.56 -14.28
N VAL A 131 23.70 -3.44 -14.25
CA VAL A 131 23.38 -2.21 -14.97
C VAL A 131 24.60 -1.77 -15.79
N PRO A 132 24.50 -1.69 -17.12
CA PRO A 132 25.55 -1.06 -17.92
C PRO A 132 25.54 0.45 -17.71
N THR A 133 26.60 1.14 -18.13
CA THR A 133 26.60 2.62 -18.19
C THR A 133 25.54 3.12 -19.15
N GLY A 134 24.78 4.14 -18.75
CA GLY A 134 23.66 4.65 -19.54
C GLY A 134 22.63 5.42 -18.72
N ASN A 135 21.51 5.74 -19.36
CA ASN A 135 20.38 6.44 -18.73
C ASN A 135 19.33 5.42 -18.28
N PHE A 136 18.86 5.59 -17.05
CA PHE A 136 17.90 4.72 -16.40
C PHE A 136 16.85 5.54 -15.68
N SER A 137 15.68 4.95 -15.48
CA SER A 137 14.62 5.53 -14.66
C SER A 137 14.32 4.57 -13.52
N VAL A 138 14.24 5.08 -12.30
CA VAL A 138 13.81 4.31 -11.13
C VAL A 138 12.45 4.82 -10.66
N SER A 139 11.54 3.88 -10.44
CA SER A 139 10.23 4.12 -9.85
C SER A 139 10.15 3.42 -8.50
N VAL A 140 9.77 4.16 -7.47
CA VAL A 140 9.53 3.64 -6.12
C VAL A 140 8.06 3.83 -5.79
N ALA A 141 7.37 2.73 -5.46
CA ALA A 141 5.99 2.73 -5.02
C ALA A 141 5.93 2.47 -3.51
N ALA A 142 5.31 3.38 -2.75
CA ALA A 142 4.93 3.10 -1.37
C ALA A 142 3.89 1.96 -1.31
N PRO A 143 3.75 1.24 -0.17
CA PRO A 143 2.86 0.08 -0.05
C PRO A 143 1.37 0.34 -0.37
N ASN A 144 0.95 1.61 -0.37
CA ASN A 144 -0.41 2.04 -0.72
C ASN A 144 -0.54 2.56 -2.16
N GLY A 145 0.48 2.35 -3.00
CA GLY A 145 0.48 2.61 -4.44
C GLY A 145 0.81 4.05 -4.84
N ILE A 146 1.32 4.88 -3.92
CA ILE A 146 1.85 6.22 -4.28
C ILE A 146 3.23 6.03 -4.88
N LEU A 147 3.46 6.61 -6.06
CA LEU A 147 4.64 6.40 -6.89
C LEU A 147 5.47 7.67 -7.00
N ALA A 148 6.80 7.53 -6.94
CA ALA A 148 7.75 8.55 -7.32
C ALA A 148 8.71 8.00 -8.38
N LEU A 149 9.08 8.84 -9.37
CA LEU A 149 9.96 8.48 -10.48
C LEU A 149 11.14 9.45 -10.56
N LYS A 150 12.31 8.93 -10.90
CA LYS A 150 13.52 9.73 -11.11
C LYS A 150 14.37 9.12 -12.21
N ASP A 151 14.81 9.96 -13.14
CA ASP A 151 15.82 9.61 -14.12
C ASP A 151 17.22 9.83 -13.52
N PHE A 152 18.13 8.92 -13.83
CA PHE A 152 19.53 8.99 -13.43
C PHE A 152 20.44 8.34 -14.48
N SER A 153 21.72 8.61 -14.37
CA SER A 153 22.75 7.98 -15.20
C SER A 153 23.72 7.17 -14.35
N VAL A 154 24.18 6.05 -14.89
CA VAL A 154 25.28 5.21 -14.37
C VAL A 154 26.53 5.46 -15.19
#